data_AF-A0A5J5DN16-F1
#
_entry.id   AF-A0A5J5DN16-F1
#
_cell.length_a   1.000
_cell.length_b   1.000
_cell.length_c   1.000
_cell.angle_alpha   90.00
_cell.angle_beta   90.00
_cell.angle_gamma   90.00
#
_symmetry.space_group_name_H-M   'P 1'
#
loop_
_entity.id
_entity.type
_entity.pdbx_description
1 polymer ?
#
loop_
_entity_poly.entity_id
_entity_poly.type
_entity_poly.pdbx_seq_one_letter_code
_entity_poly.pdbx_strand_id
1 'polypeptide(L)'
;MVWELELPKEGLKNQAAFEEMRVNYIKELRRSVGKATNNSGQTWQRFFQLTKLLDAMHDLVGNLLDFCFYTFRESQALKVEFPEMLVEIISDQIPKVESGLTHTIYFHKK
;
A
#
# COMPACT_ATOMS: atom_id res chain seq x y z
N MET A 1 10.21 3.74 6.41
CA MET A 1 9.04 4.23 5.62
C MET A 1 8.72 3.23 4.51
N VAL A 2 8.67 1.94 4.89
CA VAL A 2 8.19 0.85 4.05
C VAL A 2 6.69 0.92 4.25
N TRP A 3 5.99 1.32 3.21
CA TRP A 3 4.55 1.39 3.14
C TRP A 3 3.95 0.18 3.87
N GLU A 4 3.21 0.44 4.95
CA GLU A 4 2.34 -0.56 5.57
C GLU A 4 1.38 -1.01 4.47
N LEU A 5 1.77 -2.07 3.77
CA LEU A 5 1.03 -2.66 2.67
C LEU A 5 -0.35 -3.16 3.13
N GLU A 6 -0.50 -3.25 4.45
CA GLU A 6 -1.49 -4.03 5.14
C GLU A 6 -1.55 -3.52 6.58
N LEU A 7 -2.69 -2.96 6.97
CA LEU A 7 -2.91 -2.52 8.34
C LEU A 7 -3.35 -3.70 9.21
N PRO A 8 -2.94 -3.78 10.49
CA PRO A 8 -3.49 -4.77 11.40
C PRO A 8 -5.03 -4.70 11.41
N LYS A 9 -5.71 -5.85 11.35
CA LYS A 9 -7.19 -5.92 11.45
C LYS A 9 -7.71 -5.37 12.78
N GLU A 10 -6.91 -5.49 13.83
CA GLU A 10 -7.19 -4.92 15.15
C GLU A 10 -7.02 -3.39 15.23
N GLY A 11 -6.51 -2.77 14.16
CA GLY A 11 -6.23 -1.34 14.09
C GLY A 11 -4.85 -0.97 14.63
N LEU A 12 -4.46 0.28 14.40
CA LEU A 12 -3.20 0.81 14.90
C LEU A 12 -3.35 1.28 16.35
N LYS A 13 -2.23 1.27 17.09
CA LYS A 13 -2.16 1.79 18.48
C LYS A 13 -2.76 3.20 18.63
N ASN A 14 -2.59 4.05 17.61
CA ASN A 14 -3.21 5.37 17.54
C ASN A 14 -3.98 5.52 16.23
N GLN A 15 -5.11 4.82 16.14
CA GLN A 15 -5.99 4.82 14.98
C GLN A 15 -6.48 6.23 14.60
N ALA A 16 -6.81 7.06 15.59
CA ALA A 16 -7.30 8.41 15.35
C ALA A 16 -6.26 9.31 14.65
N ALA A 17 -5.00 9.27 15.09
CA ALA A 17 -3.93 10.03 14.45
C ALA A 17 -3.64 9.51 13.02
N PHE A 18 -3.71 8.19 12.82
CA PHE A 18 -3.59 7.61 11.48
C PHE A 18 -4.69 8.11 10.54
N GLU A 19 -5.95 8.09 10.98
CA GLU A 19 -7.09 8.54 10.19
C GLU A 19 -7.03 10.03 9.89
N GLU A 20 -6.66 10.85 10.86
CA GLU A 20 -6.45 12.29 10.68
C GLU A 20 -5.39 12.56 9.61
N MET A 21 -4.22 11.91 9.75
CA MET A 21 -3.13 12.03 8.79
C MET A 21 -3.60 11.61 7.39
N ARG A 22 -4.22 10.45 7.27
CA ARG A 22 -4.74 9.91 6.01
C ARG A 22 -5.73 10.87 5.35
N VAL A 23 -6.71 11.37 6.09
CA VAL A 23 -7.72 12.32 5.57
C VAL A 23 -7.06 13.60 5.08
N ASN A 24 -6.05 14.11 5.79
CA ASN A 24 -5.33 15.32 5.39
C ASN A 24 -4.58 15.12 4.07
N TYR A 25 -3.87 14.01 3.88
CA TYR A 25 -3.20 13.72 2.60
C TYR A 25 -4.20 13.53 1.44
N ILE A 26 -5.36 12.93 1.68
CA ILE A 26 -6.41 12.80 0.66
C ILE A 26 -6.95 14.20 0.26
N LYS A 27 -7.12 15.10 1.23
CA LYS A 27 -7.52 16.50 0.96
C LYS A 27 -6.46 17.23 0.13
N GLU A 28 -5.18 17.07 0.45
CA GLU A 28 -4.08 17.67 -0.32
C GLU A 28 -3.99 17.11 -1.74
N LEU A 29 -4.23 15.81 -1.93
CA LEU A 29 -4.33 15.20 -3.27
C LEU A 29 -5.46 15.87 -4.07
N ARG A 30 -6.66 16.00 -3.49
CA ARG A 30 -7.80 16.66 -4.15
C ARG A 30 -7.50 18.12 -4.47
N ARG A 31 -6.87 18.85 -3.55
CA ARG A 31 -6.45 20.25 -3.76
C ARG A 31 -5.44 20.37 -4.91
N SER A 32 -4.46 19.47 -4.97
CA SER A 32 -3.43 19.45 -6.01
C SER A 32 -4.03 19.16 -7.39
N VAL A 33 -4.97 18.22 -7.47
CA VAL A 33 -5.73 17.95 -8.70
C VAL A 33 -6.58 19.16 -9.12
N GLY A 34 -7.20 19.85 -8.17
CA GLY A 34 -7.98 21.06 -8.44
C GLY A 34 -7.15 22.17 -9.07
N LYS A 35 -5.90 22.37 -8.61
CA LYS A 35 -4.97 23.34 -9.20
C LYS A 35 -4.53 22.97 -10.62
N ALA A 36 -4.57 21.68 -10.98
CA ALA A 36 -4.10 21.16 -12.26
C ALA A 36 -5.21 21.00 -13.32
N THR A 37 -6.46 21.34 -13.00
CA THR A 37 -7.62 21.13 -13.89
C THR A 37 -8.44 22.40 -14.06
N ASN A 38 -9.13 22.53 -15.19
CA ASN A 38 -9.77 23.79 -15.58
C ASN A 38 -11.20 23.97 -15.01
N ASN A 39 -11.82 22.88 -14.55
CA ASN A 39 -13.15 22.91 -13.92
C ASN A 39 -13.35 21.75 -12.95
N SER A 40 -14.40 21.85 -12.13
CA SER A 40 -14.74 20.88 -11.09
C SER A 40 -15.04 19.47 -11.62
N GLY A 41 -15.62 19.34 -12.82
CA GLY A 41 -15.88 18.04 -13.46
C GLY A 41 -14.58 17.31 -13.80
N GLN A 42 -13.63 18.02 -14.42
CA GLN A 42 -12.29 17.49 -14.70
C GLN A 42 -11.51 17.19 -13.42
N THR A 43 -11.60 18.04 -12.40
CA THR A 43 -11.00 17.78 -11.08
C THR A 43 -11.48 16.46 -10.51
N TRP A 44 -12.81 16.23 -10.53
CA TRP A 44 -13.40 15.01 -10.00
C TRP A 44 -12.98 13.78 -10.80
N GLN A 45 -13.03 13.85 -12.13
CA GLN A 45 -12.62 12.75 -13.00
C GLN A 45 -11.14 12.39 -12.80
N ARG A 46 -10.25 13.38 -12.73
CA ARG A 46 -8.82 13.16 -12.53
C ARG A 46 -8.54 12.60 -11.14
N PHE A 47 -9.22 13.10 -10.11
CA PHE A 47 -9.11 12.57 -8.75
C PHE A 47 -9.54 11.11 -8.69
N PHE A 48 -10.68 10.77 -9.29
CA PHE A 48 -11.19 9.40 -9.37
C PHE A 48 -10.23 8.45 -10.09
N GLN A 49 -9.61 8.89 -11.19
CA GLN A 49 -8.60 8.10 -11.90
C GLN A 49 -7.36 7.84 -11.01
N LEU A 50 -6.92 8.83 -10.24
CA LEU A 50 -5.79 8.67 -9.32
C LEU A 50 -6.11 7.74 -8.16
N THR A 51 -7.29 7.85 -7.55
CA THR A 51 -7.70 6.94 -6.49
C THR A 51 -7.92 5.52 -7.01
N LYS A 52 -8.38 5.33 -8.26
CA LYS A 52 -8.43 4.01 -8.90
C LYS A 52 -7.04 3.43 -9.15
N LEU A 53 -6.08 4.27 -9.54
CA LEU A 53 -4.69 3.84 -9.69
C LEU A 53 -4.12 3.38 -8.35
N LEU A 54 -4.38 4.11 -7.27
CA LEU A 54 -3.98 3.70 -5.91
C LEU A 54 -4.56 2.34 -5.52
N ASP A 55 -5.86 2.11 -5.79
CA ASP A 55 -6.48 0.80 -5.52
C ASP A 55 -5.82 -0.33 -6.34
N ALA A 56 -5.52 -0.09 -7.63
CA ALA A 56 -4.88 -1.06 -8.51
C ALA A 56 -3.44 -1.41 -8.08
N MET A 57 -2.75 -0.53 -7.35
CA MET A 57 -1.42 -0.82 -6.81
C MET A 57 -1.45 -2.02 -5.85
N HIS A 58 -2.55 -2.27 -5.15
CA HIS A 58 -2.63 -3.40 -4.21
C HIS A 58 -2.51 -4.74 -4.92
N ASP A 59 -3.22 -4.93 -6.04
CA ASP A 59 -3.14 -6.17 -6.81
C ASP A 59 -1.73 -6.34 -7.44
N LEU A 60 -1.12 -5.24 -7.93
CA LEU A 60 0.25 -5.28 -8.46
C LEU A 60 1.27 -5.65 -7.38
N VAL A 61 1.20 -4.99 -6.22
CA VAL A 61 2.18 -5.20 -5.16
C VAL A 61 1.98 -6.57 -4.51
N GLY A 62 0.76 -7.08 -4.41
CA GLY A 62 0.50 -8.47 -3.99
C GLY A 62 1.28 -9.47 -4.85
N ASN A 63 1.16 -9.36 -6.17
CA ASN A 63 1.91 -10.23 -7.10
C ASN A 63 3.45 -10.08 -6.97
N LEU A 64 3.93 -8.86 -6.70
CA LEU A 64 5.36 -8.61 -6.47
C LEU A 64 5.84 -9.22 -5.16
N LEU A 65 5.04 -9.14 -4.10
CA LEU A 65 5.35 -9.74 -2.81
C LEU A 65 5.35 -11.26 -2.90
N ASP A 66 4.41 -11.88 -3.61
CA ASP A 66 4.37 -13.33 -3.81
C ASP A 66 5.68 -13.83 -4.43
N PHE A 67 6.14 -13.15 -5.49
CA PHE A 67 7.42 -13.47 -6.12
C PHE A 67 8.61 -13.17 -5.21
N CYS A 68 8.58 -12.06 -4.47
CA CYS A 68 9.63 -11.70 -3.51
C CYS A 68 9.75 -12.74 -2.39
N PHE A 69 8.64 -13.20 -1.82
CA PHE A 69 8.62 -14.22 -0.77
C PHE A 69 9.05 -15.59 -1.30
N TYR A 70 8.63 -15.97 -2.51
CA TYR A 70 9.10 -17.17 -3.17
C TYR A 70 10.63 -17.16 -3.35
N THR A 71 11.17 -16.10 -3.94
CA THR A 71 12.61 -15.97 -4.18
C THR A 71 13.42 -15.85 -2.89
N PHE A 72 12.85 -15.26 -1.84
CA PHE A 72 13.44 -15.22 -0.51
C PHE A 72 13.55 -16.60 0.13
N ARG A 73 12.47 -17.40 0.08
CA ARG A 73 12.43 -18.78 0.59
C ARG A 73 13.39 -19.71 -0.14
N GLU A 74 13.42 -19.59 -1.47
CA GLU A 74 14.27 -20.41 -2.35
C GLU A 74 15.63 -19.75 -2.64
N SER A 75 16.03 -18.73 -1.88
CA SER A 75 17.19 -17.88 -2.16
C SER A 75 18.49 -18.67 -2.37
N GLN A 76 18.72 -19.71 -1.57
CA GLN A 76 19.89 -20.59 -1.71
C GLN A 76 19.84 -21.43 -3.00
N ALA A 77 18.67 -21.97 -3.36
CA ALA A 77 18.51 -22.79 -4.55
C ALA A 77 18.59 -21.95 -5.85
N LEU A 78 18.00 -20.75 -5.81
CA LEU A 78 17.97 -19.80 -6.92
C LEU A 78 19.22 -18.92 -7.01
N LYS A 79 20.13 -19.01 -6.03
CA LYS A 79 21.34 -18.18 -5.91
C LYS A 79 21.03 -16.68 -5.92
N VAL A 80 19.99 -16.30 -5.18
CA VAL A 80 19.58 -14.90 -5.00
C VAL A 80 20.08 -14.44 -3.63
N GLU A 81 20.79 -13.32 -3.61
CA GLU A 81 21.26 -12.71 -2.37
C GLU A 81 20.33 -11.57 -1.93
N PHE A 82 20.09 -11.50 -0.62
CA PHE A 82 19.32 -10.43 0.00
C PHE A 82 20.21 -9.66 0.99
N PRO A 83 20.22 -8.32 0.93
CA PRO A 83 20.89 -7.50 1.94
C PRO A 83 20.17 -7.60 3.29
N GLU A 84 20.92 -7.42 4.39
CA GLU A 84 20.44 -7.60 5.77
C GLU A 84 19.12 -6.86 6.07
N MET A 85 19.00 -5.61 5.61
CA MET A 85 17.77 -4.82 5.79
C MET A 85 16.54 -5.49 5.15
N LEU A 86 16.69 -6.08 3.95
CA LEU A 86 15.58 -6.77 3.30
C LEU A 86 15.26 -8.09 3.99
N VAL A 87 16.28 -8.79 4.52
CA VAL A 87 16.07 -10.00 5.32
C VAL A 87 15.21 -9.69 6.55
N GLU A 88 15.53 -8.63 7.30
CA GLU A 88 14.76 -8.20 8.47
C GLU A 88 13.31 -7.86 8.09
N ILE A 89 13.12 -7.01 7.08
CA ILE A 89 11.79 -6.58 6.62
C ILE A 89 10.96 -7.76 6.13
N ILE A 90 11.50 -8.59 5.25
CA ILE A 90 10.76 -9.70 4.62
C ILE A 90 10.41 -10.75 5.68
N SER A 91 11.32 -11.04 6.62
CA SER A 91 11.08 -12.01 7.69
C SER A 91 9.96 -11.58 8.64
N ASP A 92 9.83 -10.28 8.91
CA ASP A 92 8.74 -9.72 9.70
C ASP A 92 7.41 -9.63 8.92
N GLN A 93 7.46 -9.43 7.61
CA GLN A 93 6.27 -9.25 6.76
C GLN A 93 5.60 -10.56 6.34
N ILE A 94 6.35 -11.59 5.97
CA ILE A 94 5.81 -12.90 5.54
C ILE A 94 4.70 -13.42 6.49
N PRO A 95 4.92 -13.56 7.81
CA PRO A 95 3.90 -14.09 8.70
C PRO A 95 2.67 -13.16 8.79
N LYS A 96 2.83 -11.84 8.65
CA LYS A 96 1.71 -10.88 8.71
C LYS A 96 0.80 -11.03 7.50
N VAL A 97 1.38 -11.10 6.31
CA VAL A 97 0.65 -11.29 5.06
C VAL A 97 -0.04 -12.66 5.03
N GLU A 98 0.68 -13.73 5.38
CA GLU A 98 0.13 -15.09 5.32
C GLU A 98 -0.89 -15.41 6.41
N SER A 99 -0.80 -14.74 7.57
CA SER A 99 -1.78 -14.92 8.65
C SER A 99 -3.17 -14.39 8.30
N GLY A 100 -3.28 -13.53 7.27
CA GLY A 100 -4.51 -12.84 6.93
C GLY A 100 -5.02 -11.93 8.05
N LEU A 101 -4.18 -11.56 9.02
CA LEU A 101 -4.51 -10.64 10.13
C LEU A 101 -4.40 -9.17 9.73
N THR A 102 -4.18 -8.93 8.45
CA THR A 102 -4.03 -7.61 7.87
C THR A 102 -5.24 -7.25 7.00
N HIS A 103 -5.43 -5.96 6.77
CA HIS A 103 -6.45 -5.45 5.87
C HIS A 103 -5.89 -4.36 4.98
N THR A 104 -6.29 -4.41 3.72
CA THR A 104 -5.97 -3.41 2.71
C THR A 104 -7.03 -2.32 2.72
N ILE A 105 -6.63 -1.05 2.61
CA ILE A 105 -7.57 0.06 2.51
C ILE A 105 -7.78 0.46 1.06
N TYR A 106 -9.00 0.27 0.57
CA TYR A 106 -9.41 0.73 -0.75
C TYR A 106 -10.14 2.08 -0.69
N PHE A 107 -9.99 2.89 -1.73
CA PHE A 107 -10.83 4.06 -1.97
C PHE A 107 -12.20 3.68 -2.52
N HIS A 108 -12.23 2.68 -3.41
CA HIS A 108 -13.46 2.18 -4.00
C HIS A 108 -13.66 0.72 -3.57
N LYS A 109 -14.85 0.41 -3.05
CA LYS A 109 -15.22 -0.98 -2.78
C LYS A 109 -15.13 -1.78 -4.10
N LYS A 110 -14.51 -2.96 -4.05
CA LYS A 110 -14.58 -3.95 -5.14
C LYS A 110 -16.04 -4.37 -5.36
#